data_AF-E6LR87-F1
#
_entry.id   AF-E6LR87-F1
#
_cell.length_a   1.000
_cell.length_b   1.000
_cell.length_c   1.000
_cell.angle_alpha   90.00
_cell.angle_beta   90.00
_cell.angle_gamma   90.00
#
_symmetry.space_group_name_H-M   'P 1'
#
loop_
_entity.id
_entity.type
_entity.pdbx_description
1 polymer ?
#
loop_
_entity_poly.entity_id
_entity_poly.type
_entity_poly.pdbx_seq_one_letter_code
_entity_poly.pdbx_strand_id
1 'polypeptide(L)'
;MKRDIQISVILIFSLCIVIYITNWNNSKENRKYREFQENVRVHDLKNAEDLPNYITWGIKNKFRASGISSDKRSYYTIQDIDSGSEESEVTYMLTVPEEYAVEVNLEMVSKRELDLTEGKSGDFVIEREMDEFVASVFDLETGELLNTIYIDKIFKMHDLNVMPVDCTGFATCNYKDKPCLAFDVKDIATTLDDVYDNSKKTIYIDLKSGELFEEKYEDLRIQIENKNKDNFVLMKKINSLMAENKRNSDSHSSEERYSVENLGFWEGYRKIHLTDVYNTIENNEKINYMFPDLKENYKKISDEYHKDFSLDIVLSGNPSDDEIIDIIESDILK
;
A
#
# COMPACT_ATOMS: atom_id res chain seq x y z
N MET A 1 62.43 -13.78 9.64
CA MET A 1 62.26 -12.30 9.78
C MET A 1 62.22 -11.55 8.45
N LYS A 2 63.30 -11.41 7.65
CA LYS A 2 63.21 -10.64 6.38
C LYS A 2 62.28 -11.26 5.32
N ARG A 3 62.21 -12.60 5.27
CA ARG A 3 61.38 -13.34 4.30
C ARG A 3 59.89 -13.31 4.66
N ASP A 4 59.57 -13.33 5.95
CA ASP A 4 58.18 -13.28 6.44
C ASP A 4 57.56 -11.89 6.23
N ILE A 5 58.35 -10.82 6.42
CA ILE A 5 57.93 -9.45 6.14
C ILE A 5 57.67 -9.26 4.64
N GLN A 6 58.50 -9.84 3.77
CA GLN A 6 58.26 -9.80 2.32
C GLN A 6 56.97 -10.53 1.92
N ILE A 7 56.67 -11.68 2.52
CA ILE A 7 55.44 -12.44 2.25
C ILE A 7 54.20 -11.66 2.73
N SER A 8 54.25 -11.06 3.92
CA SER A 8 53.15 -10.24 4.44
C SER A 8 52.87 -9.00 3.59
N VAL A 9 53.91 -8.33 3.10
CA VAL A 9 53.75 -7.15 2.21
C VAL A 9 53.13 -7.56 0.87
N ILE A 10 53.53 -8.70 0.30
CA ILE A 10 52.95 -9.21 -0.95
C ILE A 10 51.47 -9.55 -0.77
N LEU A 11 51.10 -10.21 0.33
CA LEU A 11 49.71 -10.58 0.62
C LEU A 11 48.80 -9.35 0.80
N ILE A 12 49.28 -8.32 1.51
CA ILE A 12 48.55 -7.06 1.66
C ILE A 12 48.36 -6.38 0.31
N PHE A 13 49.41 -6.35 -0.53
CA PHE A 13 49.34 -5.73 -1.85
C PHE A 13 48.37 -6.47 -2.77
N SER A 14 48.34 -7.81 -2.73
CA SER A 14 47.36 -8.64 -3.46
C SER A 14 45.94 -8.37 -2.98
N LEU A 15 45.71 -8.24 -1.67
CA LEU A 15 44.38 -7.93 -1.12
C LEU A 15 43.90 -6.54 -1.55
N CYS A 16 44.77 -5.54 -1.55
CA CYS A 16 44.45 -4.19 -2.03
C CYS A 16 44.09 -4.17 -3.52
N ILE A 17 44.78 -4.98 -4.34
CA ILE A 17 44.46 -5.12 -5.77
C ILE A 17 43.10 -5.78 -5.95
N VAL A 18 42.77 -6.83 -5.18
CA VAL A 18 41.45 -7.48 -5.24
C VAL A 18 40.36 -6.50 -4.84
N ILE A 19 40.49 -5.79 -3.72
CA ILE A 19 39.51 -4.79 -3.28
C ILE A 19 39.35 -3.68 -4.32
N TYR A 20 40.46 -3.21 -4.92
CA TYR A 20 40.42 -2.20 -5.96
C TYR A 20 39.70 -2.70 -7.23
N ILE A 21 39.97 -3.92 -7.68
CA ILE A 21 39.31 -4.53 -8.84
C ILE A 21 37.82 -4.77 -8.56
N THR A 22 37.46 -5.25 -7.37
CA THR A 22 36.05 -5.45 -6.97
C THR A 22 35.31 -4.11 -6.91
N ASN A 23 35.89 -3.08 -6.29
CA ASN A 23 35.30 -1.73 -6.27
C ASN A 23 35.24 -1.09 -7.67
N TRP A 24 36.24 -1.34 -8.53
CA TRP A 24 36.25 -0.86 -9.90
C TRP A 24 35.20 -1.57 -10.77
N ASN A 25 34.97 -2.87 -10.57
CA ASN A 25 33.92 -3.63 -11.24
C ASN A 25 32.53 -3.20 -10.76
N ASN A 26 32.33 -3.03 -9.44
CA ASN A 26 31.11 -2.45 -8.89
C ASN A 26 30.89 -1.02 -9.39
N SER A 27 31.97 -0.24 -9.59
CA SER A 27 31.92 1.09 -10.20
C SER A 27 31.54 1.04 -11.68
N LYS A 28 31.98 0.01 -12.43
CA LYS A 28 31.64 -0.18 -13.85
C LYS A 28 30.20 -0.65 -14.03
N GLU A 29 29.70 -1.53 -13.17
CA GLU A 29 28.28 -1.89 -13.12
C GLU A 29 27.44 -0.67 -12.75
N ASN A 30 27.79 0.06 -11.68
CA ASN A 30 27.11 1.30 -11.31
C ASN A 30 27.22 2.42 -12.36
N ARG A 31 28.23 2.39 -13.24
CA ARG A 31 28.40 3.34 -14.34
C ARG A 31 27.58 2.93 -15.55
N LYS A 32 27.56 1.66 -15.94
CA LYS A 32 26.63 1.14 -16.96
C LYS A 32 25.18 1.32 -16.53
N TYR A 33 24.90 1.18 -15.23
CA TYR A 33 23.58 1.38 -14.63
C TYR A 33 23.20 2.87 -14.57
N ARG A 34 24.14 3.79 -14.27
CA ARG A 34 23.91 5.23 -14.42
C ARG A 34 23.74 5.68 -15.86
N GLU A 35 24.54 5.13 -16.78
CA GLU A 35 24.38 5.37 -18.22
C GLU A 35 23.05 4.80 -18.73
N PHE A 36 22.55 3.68 -18.18
CA PHE A 36 21.20 3.17 -18.40
C PHE A 36 20.13 4.13 -17.82
N GLN A 37 20.24 4.55 -16.55
CA GLN A 37 19.31 5.50 -15.94
C GLN A 37 19.29 6.87 -16.62
N GLU A 38 20.43 7.37 -17.09
CA GLU A 38 20.50 8.61 -17.88
C GLU A 38 19.92 8.40 -19.28
N ASN A 39 20.16 7.26 -19.92
CA ASN A 39 19.52 6.95 -21.20
C ASN A 39 18.00 6.73 -21.05
N VAL A 40 17.51 6.14 -19.95
CA VAL A 40 16.08 5.96 -19.65
C VAL A 40 15.42 7.29 -19.22
N ARG A 41 16.12 8.15 -18.46
CA ARG A 41 15.63 9.51 -18.12
C ARG A 41 15.63 10.47 -19.31
N VAL A 42 16.58 10.32 -20.24
CA VAL A 42 16.74 11.20 -21.42
C VAL A 42 15.98 10.65 -22.64
N HIS A 43 15.69 9.35 -22.70
CA HIS A 43 14.69 8.73 -23.60
C HIS A 43 13.39 8.42 -22.86
N ASP A 44 12.80 9.50 -22.33
CA ASP A 44 11.36 9.68 -22.36
C ASP A 44 10.49 9.00 -21.28
N LEU A 45 10.37 9.69 -20.13
CA LEU A 45 9.10 9.76 -19.37
C LEU A 45 7.95 10.40 -20.17
N LYS A 46 8.20 10.84 -21.41
CA LYS A 46 7.20 11.34 -22.37
C LYS A 46 6.80 10.31 -23.44
N ASN A 47 7.51 9.18 -23.56
CA ASN A 47 7.33 8.16 -24.60
C ASN A 47 7.47 6.72 -24.03
N ALA A 48 7.30 6.52 -22.71
CA ALA A 48 7.27 5.17 -22.12
C ALA A 48 6.13 4.30 -22.68
N GLU A 49 5.14 4.92 -23.33
CA GLU A 49 4.12 4.25 -24.14
C GLU A 49 4.69 3.53 -25.40
N ASP A 50 5.95 3.77 -25.79
CA ASP A 50 6.56 3.25 -27.03
C ASP A 50 7.55 2.07 -26.85
N LEU A 51 7.77 1.56 -25.62
CA LEU A 51 8.57 0.35 -25.38
C LEU A 51 7.66 -0.85 -25.03
N PRO A 52 7.46 -1.84 -25.93
CA PRO A 52 6.31 -2.75 -25.90
C PRO A 52 6.18 -3.72 -24.69
N ASN A 53 7.05 -3.66 -23.67
CA ASN A 53 7.07 -4.61 -22.55
C ASN A 53 7.38 -3.97 -21.18
N TYR A 54 7.48 -2.64 -21.04
CA TYR A 54 7.75 -1.99 -19.76
C TYR A 54 6.49 -1.33 -19.20
N ILE A 55 6.20 -1.61 -17.93
CA ILE A 55 5.02 -1.12 -17.21
C ILE A 55 5.48 -0.51 -15.89
N THR A 56 5.00 0.70 -15.60
CA THR A 56 5.09 1.29 -14.27
C THR A 56 3.83 0.90 -13.50
N TRP A 57 4.01 0.35 -12.31
CA TRP A 57 2.92 -0.11 -11.45
C TRP A 57 3.25 0.15 -9.99
N GLY A 58 2.25 0.09 -9.13
CA GLY A 58 2.43 0.41 -7.73
C GLY A 58 1.15 0.85 -7.06
N ILE A 59 1.29 1.50 -5.92
CA ILE A 59 0.19 2.14 -5.19
C ILE A 59 0.63 3.52 -4.74
N LYS A 60 -0.24 4.52 -4.95
CA LYS A 60 -0.05 5.88 -4.44
C LYS A 60 -1.25 6.26 -3.58
N ASN A 61 -1.03 6.28 -2.28
CA ASN A 61 -1.97 6.77 -1.31
C ASN A 61 -1.57 8.18 -0.85
N LYS A 62 -2.57 8.96 -0.45
CA LYS A 62 -2.29 10.27 0.14
C LYS A 62 -3.22 10.60 1.29
N PHE A 63 -2.67 10.55 2.49
CA PHE A 63 -3.35 10.93 3.73
C PHE A 63 -3.60 12.44 3.78
N ARG A 64 -4.78 12.84 4.28
CA ARG A 64 -5.19 14.25 4.41
C ARG A 64 -5.58 14.62 5.82
N ALA A 65 -6.38 13.79 6.48
CA ALA A 65 -6.76 13.99 7.86
C ALA A 65 -7.27 12.70 8.48
N SER A 66 -7.36 12.70 9.80
CA SER A 66 -8.04 11.71 10.59
C SER A 66 -8.68 12.37 11.79
N GLY A 67 -9.51 11.61 12.49
CA GLY A 67 -10.03 11.99 13.79
C GLY A 67 -10.64 10.79 14.50
N ILE A 68 -10.74 10.88 15.82
CA ILE A 68 -11.30 9.84 16.69
C ILE A 68 -12.65 10.31 17.23
N SER A 69 -13.60 9.39 17.35
CA SER A 69 -14.93 9.68 17.87
C SER A 69 -14.86 10.12 19.33
N SER A 70 -15.84 10.90 19.75
CA SER A 70 -15.91 11.42 21.13
C SER A 70 -15.89 10.33 22.22
N ASP A 71 -16.41 9.13 21.91
CA ASP A 71 -16.41 7.97 22.80
C ASP A 71 -15.17 7.07 22.67
N LYS A 72 -14.23 7.43 21.78
CA LYS A 72 -13.00 6.71 21.47
C LYS A 72 -13.21 5.27 21.00
N ARG A 73 -14.33 4.99 20.34
CA ARG A 73 -14.65 3.65 19.79
C ARG A 73 -14.65 3.60 18.27
N SER A 74 -14.44 4.73 17.62
CA SER A 74 -14.46 4.82 16.16
C SER A 74 -13.51 5.91 15.72
N TYR A 75 -13.11 5.87 14.46
CA TYR A 75 -12.24 6.88 13.89
C TYR A 75 -12.52 7.00 12.40
N TYR A 76 -12.02 8.09 11.81
CA TYR A 76 -12.07 8.29 10.37
C TYR A 76 -10.71 8.63 9.80
N THR A 77 -10.53 8.35 8.51
CA THR A 77 -9.42 8.88 7.70
C THR A 77 -9.96 9.47 6.40
N ILE A 78 -9.37 10.59 5.97
CA ILE A 78 -9.61 11.22 4.69
C ILE A 78 -8.35 11.04 3.85
N GLN A 79 -8.52 10.56 2.62
CA GLN A 79 -7.44 10.42 1.66
C GLN A 79 -7.87 10.86 0.27
N ASP A 80 -6.89 11.12 -0.60
CA ASP A 80 -7.17 11.38 -2.02
C ASP A 80 -7.90 10.20 -2.67
N ILE A 81 -8.83 10.49 -3.59
CA ILE A 81 -9.24 9.50 -4.61
C ILE A 81 -8.21 9.57 -5.72
N ASP A 82 -7.42 8.51 -5.92
CA ASP A 82 -6.54 8.45 -7.09
C ASP A 82 -7.40 8.25 -8.35
N SER A 83 -7.06 8.99 -9.40
CA SER A 83 -7.80 9.05 -10.67
C SER A 83 -6.92 8.74 -11.89
N GLY A 84 -5.75 8.11 -11.74
CA GLY A 84 -4.86 8.04 -12.91
C GLY A 84 -3.67 7.08 -12.94
N SER A 85 -3.78 5.82 -12.49
CA SER A 85 -2.90 4.78 -13.05
C SER A 85 -3.66 3.49 -13.33
N GLU A 86 -3.46 2.92 -14.53
CA GLU A 86 -4.24 1.80 -15.08
C GLU A 86 -4.19 0.50 -14.24
N GLU A 87 -3.32 0.41 -13.22
CA GLU A 87 -3.21 -0.78 -12.34
C GLU A 87 -3.43 -0.47 -10.84
N SER A 88 -3.71 0.77 -10.44
CA SER A 88 -3.94 1.12 -9.04
C SER A 88 -5.42 1.42 -8.78
N GLU A 89 -6.25 0.40 -8.98
CA GLU A 89 -7.72 0.47 -8.76
C GLU A 89 -8.12 0.51 -7.28
N VAL A 90 -7.17 0.43 -6.33
CA VAL A 90 -7.48 0.34 -4.90
C VAL A 90 -6.68 1.39 -4.11
N THR A 91 -7.34 2.50 -3.79
CA THR A 91 -6.86 3.44 -2.77
C THR A 91 -7.50 3.08 -1.44
N TYR A 92 -6.68 2.74 -0.45
CA TYR A 92 -7.16 2.46 0.89
C TYR A 92 -6.15 2.94 1.91
N MET A 93 -6.64 3.60 2.95
CA MET A 93 -5.79 3.95 4.08
C MET A 93 -5.67 2.74 4.99
N LEU A 94 -4.44 2.33 5.25
CA LEU A 94 -4.17 1.33 6.27
C LEU A 94 -4.19 1.99 7.65
N THR A 95 -4.69 1.27 8.64
CA THR A 95 -4.73 1.80 10.01
C THR A 95 -4.35 0.75 11.03
N VAL A 96 -3.58 1.14 12.04
CA VAL A 96 -3.52 0.40 13.32
C VAL A 96 -4.60 1.03 14.19
N PRO A 97 -5.64 0.29 14.61
CA PRO A 97 -6.77 0.86 15.30
C PRO A 97 -6.36 1.72 16.47
N GLU A 98 -6.93 2.93 16.54
CA GLU A 98 -6.73 3.91 17.62
C GLU A 98 -5.28 4.40 17.81
N GLU A 99 -4.30 3.93 17.03
CA GLU A 99 -2.90 4.38 17.09
C GLU A 99 -2.49 5.13 15.82
N TYR A 100 -2.59 4.50 14.64
CA TYR A 100 -1.94 5.02 13.43
C TYR A 100 -2.83 5.00 12.19
N ALA A 101 -2.70 6.03 11.37
CA ALA A 101 -2.93 5.94 9.92
C ALA A 101 -1.59 5.66 9.21
N VAL A 102 -1.62 4.81 8.19
CA VAL A 102 -0.42 4.33 7.49
C VAL A 102 -0.62 4.52 5.99
N GLU A 103 0.07 5.52 5.44
CA GLU A 103 0.14 5.77 3.99
C GLU A 103 1.27 4.92 3.41
N VAL A 104 0.91 3.97 2.54
CA VAL A 104 1.89 3.15 1.81
C VAL A 104 1.95 3.62 0.37
N ASN A 105 3.17 3.93 -0.09
CA ASN A 105 3.45 4.25 -1.48
C ASN A 105 4.51 3.29 -2.02
N LEU A 106 4.22 2.71 -3.18
CA LEU A 106 5.11 1.84 -3.94
C LEU A 106 5.12 2.32 -5.38
N GLU A 107 6.31 2.46 -5.96
CA GLU A 107 6.51 2.69 -7.39
C GLU A 107 7.52 1.68 -7.91
N MET A 108 7.06 0.90 -8.88
CA MET A 108 7.81 -0.17 -9.52
C MET A 108 7.82 0.06 -11.02
N VAL A 109 8.99 -0.05 -11.64
CA VAL A 109 9.10 -0.22 -13.08
C VAL A 109 9.40 -1.68 -13.34
N SER A 110 8.64 -2.34 -14.21
CA SER A 110 8.87 -3.74 -14.54
C SER A 110 8.82 -3.99 -16.03
N LYS A 111 9.70 -4.86 -16.51
CA LYS A 111 9.60 -5.50 -17.80
C LYS A 111 8.81 -6.80 -17.65
N ARG A 112 7.71 -6.92 -18.39
CA ARG A 112 6.85 -8.10 -18.39
C ARG A 112 6.93 -8.83 -19.74
N GLU A 113 6.82 -10.16 -19.70
CA GLU A 113 6.63 -10.97 -20.90
C GLU A 113 5.38 -11.86 -20.75
N LEU A 114 4.68 -12.05 -21.87
CA LEU A 114 3.51 -12.92 -21.97
C LEU A 114 3.93 -14.39 -21.90
N ASP A 115 3.37 -15.16 -20.97
CA ASP A 115 3.46 -16.62 -21.04
C ASP A 115 2.52 -17.14 -22.14
N LEU A 116 3.10 -17.61 -23.25
CA LEU A 116 2.38 -18.23 -24.37
C LEU A 116 2.28 -19.77 -24.24
N THR A 117 2.64 -20.33 -23.08
CA THR A 117 2.57 -21.78 -22.83
C THR A 117 1.11 -22.25 -22.78
N GLU A 118 0.79 -23.32 -23.50
CA GLU A 118 -0.56 -23.88 -23.60
C GLU A 118 -1.19 -24.15 -22.20
N GLY A 119 -2.31 -23.48 -21.91
CA GLY A 119 -3.04 -23.64 -20.64
C GLY A 119 -2.63 -22.69 -19.50
N LYS A 120 -1.65 -21.79 -19.73
CA LYS A 120 -1.31 -20.68 -18.83
C LYS A 120 -1.55 -19.36 -19.53
N SER A 121 -2.20 -18.42 -18.86
CA SER A 121 -2.37 -17.04 -19.35
C SER A 121 -1.95 -16.10 -18.23
N GLY A 122 -0.87 -15.36 -18.44
CA GLY A 122 -0.39 -14.37 -17.49
C GLY A 122 0.93 -13.76 -17.94
N ASP A 123 1.12 -12.49 -17.58
CA ASP A 123 2.39 -11.80 -17.76
C ASP A 123 3.29 -12.12 -16.57
N PHE A 124 4.57 -12.42 -16.82
CA PHE A 124 5.56 -12.56 -15.75
C PHE A 124 6.60 -11.45 -15.84
N VAL A 125 6.95 -10.92 -14.66
CA VAL A 125 7.98 -9.90 -14.50
C VAL A 125 9.36 -10.56 -14.60
N ILE A 126 10.18 -10.11 -15.55
CA ILE A 126 11.55 -10.62 -15.77
C ILE A 126 12.59 -9.64 -15.24
N GLU A 127 12.34 -8.34 -15.38
CA GLU A 127 13.21 -7.28 -14.87
C GLU A 127 12.35 -6.30 -14.10
N ARG A 128 12.86 -5.73 -13.01
CA ARG A 128 12.17 -4.65 -12.29
C ARG A 128 13.11 -3.76 -11.49
N GLU A 129 12.66 -2.54 -11.25
CA GLU A 129 13.32 -1.55 -10.40
C GLU A 129 12.34 -1.00 -9.38
N MET A 130 12.78 -0.93 -8.12
CA MET A 130 12.04 -0.28 -7.02
C MET A 130 12.50 1.15 -6.89
N ASP A 131 11.71 2.04 -7.47
CA ASP A 131 11.95 3.48 -7.46
C ASP A 131 11.59 4.06 -6.09
N GLU A 132 10.44 3.65 -5.56
CA GLU A 132 9.97 4.08 -4.25
C GLU A 132 9.26 2.93 -3.54
N PHE A 133 9.56 2.73 -2.25
CA PHE A 133 8.69 1.95 -1.37
C PHE A 133 8.79 2.51 0.04
N VAL A 134 7.75 3.23 0.46
CA VAL A 134 7.72 3.95 1.72
C VAL A 134 6.41 3.72 2.47
N ALA A 135 6.51 3.70 3.79
CA ALA A 135 5.36 3.77 4.69
C ALA A 135 5.48 5.01 5.57
N SER A 136 4.54 5.93 5.45
CA SER A 136 4.41 7.10 6.33
C SER A 136 3.39 6.80 7.41
N VAL A 137 3.78 7.00 8.66
CA VAL A 137 2.99 6.68 9.85
C VAL A 137 2.54 7.99 10.49
N PHE A 138 1.23 8.18 10.60
CA PHE A 138 0.60 9.35 11.17
C PHE A 138 -0.09 8.98 12.48
N ASP A 139 -0.06 9.88 13.43
CA ASP A 139 -0.88 9.79 14.64
C ASP A 139 -2.36 9.89 14.25
N LEU A 140 -3.17 8.91 14.65
CA LEU A 140 -4.56 8.85 14.21
C LEU A 140 -5.43 9.93 14.85
N GLU A 141 -5.12 10.37 16.07
CA GLU A 141 -5.88 11.40 16.80
C GLU A 141 -5.66 12.80 16.22
N THR A 142 -4.41 13.12 15.88
CA THR A 142 -3.99 14.46 15.47
C THR A 142 -3.75 14.61 13.97
N GLY A 143 -3.52 13.51 13.26
CA GLY A 143 -3.08 13.50 11.87
C GLY A 143 -1.61 13.90 11.67
N GLU A 144 -0.83 14.08 12.73
CA GLU A 144 0.58 14.48 12.63
C GLU A 144 1.46 13.33 12.12
N LEU A 145 2.39 13.64 11.22
CA LEU A 145 3.38 12.66 10.74
C LEU A 145 4.34 12.30 11.89
N LEU A 146 4.34 11.02 12.28
CA LEU A 146 5.21 10.49 13.34
C LEU A 146 6.51 9.91 12.78
N ASN A 147 6.42 9.19 11.67
CA ASN A 147 7.56 8.48 11.10
C ASN A 147 7.41 8.26 9.59
N THR A 148 8.54 8.11 8.90
CA THR A 148 8.57 7.65 7.50
C THR A 148 9.61 6.54 7.37
N ILE A 149 9.15 5.36 7.00
CA ILE A 149 9.96 4.16 6.85
C ILE A 149 10.26 3.95 5.36
N TYR A 150 11.54 4.01 5.00
CA TYR A 150 12.01 3.77 3.63
C TYR A 150 12.31 2.28 3.44
N ILE A 151 11.29 1.53 3.04
CA ILE A 151 11.33 0.06 2.92
C ILE A 151 12.29 -0.37 1.81
N ASP A 152 12.36 0.39 0.71
CA ASP A 152 13.33 0.17 -0.37
C ASP A 152 14.79 0.18 0.16
N LYS A 153 15.09 1.07 1.10
CA LYS A 153 16.42 1.17 1.74
C LYS A 153 16.65 0.04 2.72
N ILE A 154 15.63 -0.37 3.46
CA ILE A 154 15.71 -1.54 4.36
C ILE A 154 16.06 -2.79 3.53
N PHE A 155 15.40 -3.00 2.39
CA PHE A 155 15.69 -4.13 1.52
C PHE A 155 17.14 -4.09 1.02
N LYS A 156 17.63 -2.93 0.57
CA LYS A 156 19.04 -2.74 0.17
C LYS A 156 20.02 -3.01 1.32
N MET A 157 19.69 -2.59 2.54
CA MET A 157 20.55 -2.80 3.73
C MET A 157 20.64 -4.26 4.14
N HIS A 158 19.57 -5.02 3.96
CA HIS A 158 19.48 -6.44 4.29
C HIS A 158 19.83 -7.37 3.11
N ASP A 159 20.30 -6.81 1.99
CA ASP A 159 20.60 -7.55 0.74
C ASP A 159 19.42 -8.39 0.25
N LEU A 160 18.20 -7.87 0.42
CA LEU A 160 16.96 -8.52 0.01
C LEU A 160 16.61 -8.17 -1.43
N ASN A 161 16.67 -9.19 -2.28
CA ASN A 161 16.31 -9.08 -3.69
C ASN A 161 14.88 -9.58 -3.95
N VAL A 162 13.88 -8.92 -3.33
CA VAL A 162 12.48 -9.37 -3.28
C VAL A 162 11.50 -8.26 -3.64
N MET A 163 10.37 -8.60 -4.27
CA MET A 163 9.31 -7.64 -4.60
C MET A 163 7.97 -8.04 -4.01
N PRO A 164 7.10 -7.06 -3.71
CA PRO A 164 5.70 -7.34 -3.36
C PRO A 164 5.02 -8.22 -4.42
N VAL A 165 4.21 -9.19 -3.97
CA VAL A 165 3.48 -10.11 -4.85
C VAL A 165 2.36 -9.40 -5.61
N ASP A 166 1.62 -8.53 -4.91
CA ASP A 166 0.64 -7.61 -5.48
C ASP A 166 0.54 -6.34 -4.60
N CYS A 167 -0.11 -5.29 -5.11
CA CYS A 167 -0.32 -4.03 -4.39
C CYS A 167 -1.55 -4.05 -3.46
N THR A 168 -2.36 -5.11 -3.48
CA THR A 168 -3.61 -5.21 -2.71
C THR A 168 -3.45 -6.02 -1.42
N GLY A 169 -2.31 -6.71 -1.25
CA GLY A 169 -1.98 -7.52 -0.09
C GLY A 169 -1.31 -6.77 1.07
N PHE A 170 -1.16 -5.44 1.01
CA PHE A 170 -0.66 -4.68 2.15
C PHE A 170 -1.70 -4.66 3.27
N ALA A 171 -1.26 -4.93 4.50
CA ALA A 171 -2.12 -4.89 5.69
C ALA A 171 -1.36 -4.46 6.93
N THR A 172 -2.07 -3.93 7.93
CA THR A 172 -1.52 -3.73 9.27
C THR A 172 -1.91 -4.89 10.18
N CYS A 173 -1.04 -5.22 11.12
CA CYS A 173 -1.31 -6.27 12.10
C CYS A 173 -0.53 -6.04 13.40
N ASN A 174 -0.89 -6.81 14.43
CA ASN A 174 -0.02 -7.02 15.57
C ASN A 174 0.84 -8.27 15.30
N TYR A 175 2.15 -8.08 15.21
CA TYR A 175 3.11 -9.16 15.07
C TYR A 175 4.17 -9.05 16.15
N LYS A 176 4.29 -10.08 17.00
CA LYS A 176 5.21 -10.10 18.17
C LYS A 176 5.02 -8.88 19.09
N ASP A 177 3.77 -8.53 19.38
CA ASP A 177 3.38 -7.37 20.19
C ASP A 177 3.81 -6.02 19.62
N LYS A 178 4.04 -5.96 18.30
CA LYS A 178 4.41 -4.75 17.56
C LYS A 178 3.37 -4.43 16.47
N PRO A 179 3.01 -3.15 16.29
CA PRO A 179 2.23 -2.72 15.15
C PRO A 179 3.11 -2.78 13.89
N CYS A 180 2.75 -3.63 12.95
CA CYS A 180 3.54 -3.88 11.75
C CYS A 180 2.73 -3.59 10.48
N LEU A 181 3.43 -3.15 9.43
CA LEU A 181 3.00 -3.31 8.06
C LEU A 181 3.43 -4.70 7.59
N ALA A 182 2.48 -5.48 7.08
CA ALA A 182 2.68 -6.83 6.56
C ALA A 182 2.37 -6.87 5.06
N PHE A 183 3.20 -7.60 4.31
CA PHE A 183 2.97 -7.86 2.89
C PHE A 183 3.75 -9.07 2.41
N ASP A 184 3.21 -9.74 1.41
CA ASP A 184 3.86 -10.87 0.77
C ASP A 184 4.82 -10.41 -0.30
N VAL A 185 6.00 -11.03 -0.32
CA VAL A 185 7.02 -10.81 -1.34
C VAL A 185 7.40 -12.13 -2.00
N LYS A 186 7.98 -12.03 -3.18
CA LYS A 186 8.68 -13.13 -3.86
C LYS A 186 10.07 -12.68 -4.28
N ASP A 187 10.99 -13.62 -4.40
CA ASP A 187 12.30 -13.33 -4.97
C ASP A 187 12.14 -12.79 -6.40
N ILE A 188 13.05 -11.91 -6.81
CA ILE A 188 13.10 -11.51 -8.22
C ILE A 188 13.60 -12.71 -9.02
N ALA A 189 12.77 -13.17 -9.96
CA ALA A 189 13.17 -14.16 -10.94
C ALA A 189 14.28 -13.61 -11.84
N THR A 190 15.42 -14.30 -11.91
CA THR A 190 16.52 -13.99 -12.85
C THR A 190 16.48 -14.85 -14.10
N THR A 191 15.65 -15.89 -14.07
CA THR A 191 15.40 -16.83 -15.17
C THR A 191 13.91 -17.16 -15.25
N LEU A 192 13.49 -17.74 -16.38
CA LEU A 192 12.11 -18.21 -16.57
C LEU A 192 11.76 -19.37 -15.61
N ASP A 193 12.75 -20.14 -15.18
CA ASP A 193 12.56 -21.22 -14.20
C ASP A 193 12.25 -20.65 -12.80
N ASP A 194 12.89 -19.53 -12.43
CA ASP A 194 12.65 -18.83 -11.15
C ASP A 194 11.23 -18.26 -11.06
N VAL A 195 10.59 -17.94 -12.20
CA VAL A 195 9.20 -17.45 -12.25
C VAL A 195 8.22 -18.46 -11.66
N TYR A 196 8.54 -19.76 -11.78
CA TYR A 196 7.71 -20.85 -11.28
C TYR A 196 8.15 -21.36 -9.91
N ASP A 197 9.19 -20.77 -9.30
CA ASP A 197 9.61 -21.11 -7.96
C ASP A 197 8.68 -20.49 -6.91
N ASN A 198 8.39 -21.25 -5.85
CA ASN A 198 7.50 -20.83 -4.77
C ASN A 198 8.28 -20.15 -3.65
N SER A 199 9.17 -19.21 -4.00
CA SER A 199 10.03 -18.46 -3.08
C SER A 199 9.30 -17.39 -2.25
N LYS A 200 7.97 -17.48 -2.20
CA LYS A 200 7.16 -16.49 -1.50
C LYS A 200 7.50 -16.50 0.00
N LYS A 201 7.46 -15.32 0.60
CA LYS A 201 7.61 -15.10 2.04
C LYS A 201 6.83 -13.88 2.47
N THR A 202 6.52 -13.79 3.75
CA THR A 202 5.81 -12.65 4.32
C THR A 202 6.79 -11.78 5.08
N ILE A 203 6.79 -10.48 4.78
CA ILE A 203 7.62 -9.48 5.45
C ILE A 203 6.74 -8.67 6.40
N TYR A 204 7.25 -8.43 7.60
CA TYR A 204 6.68 -7.50 8.57
C TYR A 204 7.67 -6.38 8.84
N ILE A 205 7.22 -5.14 8.76
CA ILE A 205 7.99 -3.94 9.10
C ILE A 205 7.35 -3.29 10.32
N ASP A 206 8.09 -3.20 11.43
CA ASP A 206 7.65 -2.49 12.64
C ASP A 206 7.42 -1.01 12.31
N LEU A 207 6.19 -0.53 12.47
CA LEU A 207 5.79 0.84 12.15
C LEU A 207 6.44 1.88 13.07
N LYS A 208 6.92 1.48 14.24
CA LYS A 208 7.60 2.36 15.19
C LYS A 208 9.09 2.50 14.88
N SER A 209 9.76 1.40 14.53
CA SER A 209 11.23 1.35 14.45
C SER A 209 11.79 1.11 13.05
N GLY A 210 10.98 0.62 12.11
CA GLY A 210 11.44 0.12 10.81
C GLY A 210 12.16 -1.22 10.87
N GLU A 211 12.14 -1.93 12.01
CA GLU A 211 12.72 -3.28 12.12
C GLU A 211 11.99 -4.26 11.18
N LEU A 212 12.78 -5.07 10.47
CA LEU A 212 12.29 -6.04 9.48
C LEU A 212 12.27 -7.45 10.09
N PHE A 213 11.16 -8.14 9.88
CA PHE A 213 11.00 -9.56 10.18
C PHE A 213 10.58 -10.32 8.92
N GLU A 214 11.11 -11.52 8.76
CA GLU A 214 10.77 -12.45 7.68
C GLU A 214 10.17 -13.72 8.26
N GLU A 215 9.06 -14.16 7.69
CA GLU A 215 8.40 -15.42 8.03
C GLU A 215 8.05 -16.21 6.76
N LYS A 216 7.60 -17.44 6.97
CA LYS A 216 7.06 -18.27 5.88
C LYS A 216 5.82 -17.61 5.27
N TYR A 217 5.62 -17.81 3.97
CA TYR A 217 4.47 -17.29 3.24
C TYR A 217 3.14 -17.72 3.86
N GLU A 218 2.26 -16.75 4.11
CA GLU A 218 0.94 -16.96 4.71
C GLU A 218 -0.23 -16.63 3.78
N ASP A 219 0.02 -16.07 2.59
CA ASP A 219 -1.02 -15.58 1.66
C ASP A 219 -2.00 -14.60 2.32
N LEU A 220 -1.48 -13.41 2.64
CA LEU A 220 -2.22 -12.38 3.40
C LEU A 220 -3.50 -11.98 2.68
N ARG A 221 -3.47 -11.89 1.35
CA ARG A 221 -4.63 -11.54 0.53
C ARG A 221 -5.77 -12.54 0.73
N ILE A 222 -5.50 -13.84 0.59
CA ILE A 222 -6.54 -14.87 0.81
C ILE A 222 -7.08 -14.81 2.24
N GLN A 223 -6.24 -14.53 3.23
CA GLN A 223 -6.70 -14.39 4.62
C GLN A 223 -7.66 -13.21 4.79
N ILE A 224 -7.36 -12.05 4.20
CA ILE A 224 -8.21 -10.85 4.23
C ILE A 224 -9.51 -11.12 3.47
N GLU A 225 -9.44 -11.67 2.26
CA GLU A 225 -10.61 -12.02 1.46
C GLU A 225 -11.54 -12.99 2.20
N ASN A 226 -10.97 -14.02 2.85
CA ASN A 226 -11.73 -14.99 3.63
C ASN A 226 -12.52 -14.34 4.76
N LYS A 227 -11.94 -13.35 5.46
CA LYS A 227 -12.61 -12.60 6.51
C LYS A 227 -13.74 -11.73 5.96
N ASN A 228 -13.69 -11.33 4.69
CA ASN A 228 -14.68 -10.48 4.05
C ASN A 228 -15.76 -11.23 3.26
N LYS A 229 -15.69 -12.57 3.17
CA LYS A 229 -16.65 -13.39 2.40
C LYS A 229 -18.11 -13.15 2.78
N ASP A 230 -18.39 -12.95 4.06
CA ASP A 230 -19.75 -12.78 4.55
C ASP A 230 -20.32 -11.38 4.29
N ASN A 231 -19.48 -10.38 3.97
CA ASN A 231 -19.94 -9.02 3.67
C ASN A 231 -20.77 -8.94 2.38
N PHE A 232 -20.74 -9.96 1.52
CA PHE A 232 -21.55 -9.98 0.30
C PHE A 232 -23.05 -9.77 0.58
N VAL A 233 -23.57 -10.35 1.66
CA VAL A 233 -24.99 -10.22 2.04
C VAL A 233 -25.30 -8.78 2.48
N LEU A 234 -24.43 -8.18 3.29
CA LEU A 234 -24.54 -6.79 3.72
C LEU A 234 -24.47 -5.84 2.52
N MET A 235 -23.47 -6.00 1.66
CA MET A 235 -23.29 -5.17 0.46
C MET A 235 -24.49 -5.24 -0.47
N LYS A 236 -25.12 -6.41 -0.62
CA LYS A 236 -26.37 -6.54 -1.39
C LYS A 236 -27.50 -5.70 -0.81
N LYS A 237 -27.64 -5.65 0.53
CA LYS A 237 -28.65 -4.80 1.19
C LYS A 237 -28.37 -3.31 0.97
N ILE A 238 -27.12 -2.89 1.15
CA ILE A 238 -26.68 -1.50 0.93
C ILE A 238 -26.97 -1.08 -0.53
N ASN A 239 -26.62 -1.92 -1.50
CA ASN A 239 -26.87 -1.64 -2.92
C ASN A 239 -28.37 -1.52 -3.23
N SER A 240 -29.23 -2.34 -2.61
CA SER A 240 -30.68 -2.21 -2.74
C SER A 240 -31.20 -0.89 -2.16
N LEU A 241 -30.77 -0.50 -0.95
CA LEU A 241 -31.16 0.77 -0.33
C LEU A 241 -30.74 1.97 -1.18
N MET A 242 -29.51 1.94 -1.71
CA MET A 242 -28.99 2.96 -2.61
C MET A 242 -29.78 3.06 -3.93
N ALA A 243 -30.14 1.92 -4.52
CA ALA A 243 -30.92 1.90 -5.76
C ALA A 243 -32.34 2.47 -5.58
N GLU A 244 -32.97 2.22 -4.43
CA GLU A 244 -34.31 2.71 -4.11
C GLU A 244 -34.34 4.22 -3.82
N ASN A 245 -33.24 4.77 -3.31
CA ASN A 245 -33.15 6.16 -2.84
C ASN A 245 -32.12 6.98 -3.63
N LYS A 246 -31.88 6.61 -4.88
CA LYS A 246 -30.88 7.27 -5.73
C LYS A 246 -31.19 8.76 -5.87
N ARG A 247 -30.21 9.62 -5.53
CA ARG A 247 -30.34 11.07 -5.66
C ARG A 247 -30.00 11.49 -7.08
N ASN A 248 -30.64 12.56 -7.55
CA ASN A 248 -30.35 13.12 -8.88
C ASN A 248 -28.91 13.66 -9.00
N SER A 249 -28.26 13.95 -7.88
CA SER A 249 -26.88 14.43 -7.78
C SER A 249 -25.84 13.32 -7.72
N ASP A 250 -26.25 12.05 -7.67
CA ASP A 250 -25.30 10.94 -7.56
C ASP A 250 -24.55 10.76 -8.88
N SER A 251 -23.29 11.22 -8.90
CA SER A 251 -22.35 11.04 -10.01
C SER A 251 -21.76 9.62 -10.08
N HIS A 252 -21.80 8.89 -8.96
CA HIS A 252 -21.29 7.54 -8.82
C HIS A 252 -22.40 6.50 -8.96
N SER A 253 -22.03 5.32 -9.48
CA SER A 253 -22.94 4.17 -9.39
C SER A 253 -23.18 3.81 -7.92
N SER A 254 -24.32 3.18 -7.60
CA SER A 254 -24.61 2.74 -6.23
C SER A 254 -23.53 1.81 -5.66
N GLU A 255 -22.80 1.11 -6.53
CA GLU A 255 -21.75 0.15 -6.19
C GLU A 255 -20.39 0.83 -5.89
N GLU A 256 -20.19 2.07 -6.33
CA GLU A 256 -18.95 2.83 -6.11
C GLU A 256 -18.98 3.68 -4.84
N ARG A 257 -20.18 3.93 -4.29
CA ARG A 257 -20.35 4.93 -3.22
C ARG A 257 -19.96 4.43 -1.84
N TYR A 258 -20.22 3.15 -1.55
CA TYR A 258 -19.95 2.53 -0.26
C TYR A 258 -19.32 1.15 -0.46
N SER A 259 -18.32 0.83 0.35
CA SER A 259 -17.88 -0.55 0.56
C SER A 259 -17.68 -0.81 2.05
N VAL A 260 -17.92 -2.06 2.46
CA VAL A 260 -17.78 -2.46 3.86
C VAL A 260 -16.89 -3.68 3.96
N GLU A 261 -15.89 -3.59 4.83
CA GLU A 261 -14.96 -4.68 5.09
C GLU A 261 -14.63 -4.85 6.58
N ASN A 262 -14.28 -6.06 6.97
CA ASN A 262 -13.58 -6.32 8.21
C ASN A 262 -12.15 -5.79 8.08
N LEU A 263 -11.64 -5.14 9.12
CA LEU A 263 -10.36 -4.45 9.06
C LEU A 263 -9.18 -5.43 9.20
N GLY A 264 -8.86 -6.12 8.11
CA GLY A 264 -7.66 -6.96 7.98
C GLY A 264 -7.44 -7.92 9.15
N PHE A 265 -6.35 -7.73 9.90
CA PHE A 265 -5.97 -8.57 11.04
C PHE A 265 -6.53 -8.11 12.39
N TRP A 266 -7.31 -7.03 12.43
CA TRP A 266 -7.86 -6.44 13.64
C TRP A 266 -9.29 -6.94 13.90
N GLU A 267 -9.40 -7.97 14.74
CA GLU A 267 -10.70 -8.55 15.10
C GLU A 267 -11.61 -7.52 15.81
N GLY A 268 -12.89 -7.54 15.45
CA GLY A 268 -13.90 -6.63 16.01
C GLY A 268 -13.89 -5.21 15.47
N TYR A 269 -13.10 -4.94 14.42
CA TYR A 269 -13.14 -3.69 13.68
C TYR A 269 -13.73 -3.89 12.29
N ARG A 270 -14.64 -2.99 11.89
CA ARG A 270 -15.22 -2.93 10.54
C ARG A 270 -15.04 -1.54 9.97
N LYS A 271 -14.67 -1.46 8.69
CA LYS A 271 -14.46 -0.24 7.92
C LYS A 271 -15.59 -0.04 6.93
N ILE A 272 -16.11 1.18 6.89
CA ILE A 272 -17.02 1.70 5.87
C ILE A 272 -16.20 2.68 5.03
N HIS A 273 -15.94 2.35 3.77
CA HIS A 273 -15.30 3.23 2.81
C HIS A 273 -16.36 3.96 1.99
N LEU A 274 -16.15 5.25 1.72
CA LEU A 274 -17.05 6.03 0.87
C LEU A 274 -16.32 7.06 0.00
N THR A 275 -16.84 7.28 -1.21
CA THR A 275 -16.25 8.14 -2.25
C THR A 275 -16.99 9.47 -2.44
N ASP A 276 -18.30 9.50 -2.19
CA ASP A 276 -19.11 10.74 -2.24
C ASP A 276 -19.14 11.46 -0.88
N VAL A 277 -17.97 11.93 -0.46
CA VAL A 277 -17.73 12.43 0.90
C VAL A 277 -18.52 13.71 1.19
N TYR A 278 -18.58 14.66 0.24
CA TYR A 278 -19.27 15.93 0.45
C TYR A 278 -20.75 15.73 0.78
N ASN A 279 -21.48 14.99 -0.04
CA ASN A 279 -22.91 14.78 0.18
C ASN A 279 -23.17 13.95 1.44
N THR A 280 -22.32 12.95 1.71
CA THR A 280 -22.44 12.13 2.93
C THR A 280 -22.24 12.99 4.19
N ILE A 281 -21.22 13.85 4.24
CA ILE A 281 -20.99 14.73 5.40
C ILE A 281 -22.12 15.76 5.55
N GLU A 282 -22.69 16.29 4.48
CA GLU A 282 -23.79 17.25 4.59
C GLU A 282 -25.08 16.61 5.16
N ASN A 283 -25.37 15.36 4.81
CA ASN A 283 -26.66 14.73 5.11
C ASN A 283 -26.64 13.80 6.34
N ASN A 284 -25.49 13.20 6.66
CA ASN A 284 -25.40 12.14 7.66
C ASN A 284 -25.26 12.69 9.10
N GLU A 285 -26.39 12.81 9.81
CA GLU A 285 -26.40 13.26 11.20
C GLU A 285 -25.63 12.33 12.15
N LYS A 286 -25.59 11.02 11.89
CA LYS A 286 -24.92 10.07 12.77
C LYS A 286 -23.42 10.17 12.68
N ILE A 287 -22.87 10.20 11.46
CA ILE A 287 -21.43 10.42 11.24
C ILE A 287 -21.02 11.76 11.87
N ASN A 288 -21.78 12.84 11.64
CA ASN A 288 -21.47 14.14 12.22
C ASN A 288 -21.60 14.19 13.75
N TYR A 289 -22.49 13.39 14.34
CA TYR A 289 -22.57 13.24 15.79
C TYR A 289 -21.37 12.48 16.35
N MET A 290 -20.93 11.42 15.66
CA MET A 290 -19.75 10.65 16.03
C MET A 290 -18.46 11.47 15.93
N PHE A 291 -18.36 12.28 14.88
CA PHE A 291 -17.18 13.09 14.54
C PHE A 291 -17.57 14.57 14.31
N PRO A 292 -17.73 15.36 15.38
CA PRO A 292 -18.17 16.76 15.27
C PRO A 292 -17.21 17.67 14.49
N ASP A 293 -15.94 17.29 14.39
CA ASP A 293 -14.87 18.01 13.69
C ASP A 293 -14.80 17.67 12.19
N LEU A 294 -15.37 16.54 11.77
CA LEU A 294 -15.25 16.01 10.40
C LEU A 294 -15.66 17.02 9.34
N LYS A 295 -16.80 17.71 9.55
CA LYS A 295 -17.31 18.70 8.59
C LYS A 295 -16.37 19.89 8.41
N GLU A 296 -15.77 20.37 9.50
CA GLU A 296 -14.81 21.46 9.46
C GLU A 296 -13.49 21.02 8.80
N ASN A 297 -13.00 19.83 9.15
CA ASN A 297 -11.76 19.28 8.59
C ASN A 297 -11.89 18.99 7.10
N TYR A 298 -12.97 18.36 6.67
CA TYR A 298 -13.24 18.13 5.25
C TYR A 298 -13.33 19.44 4.47
N LYS A 299 -14.02 20.46 5.00
CA LYS A 299 -14.10 21.76 4.35
C LYS A 299 -12.73 22.40 4.18
N LYS A 300 -11.87 22.40 5.21
CA LYS A 300 -10.50 22.95 5.12
C LYS A 300 -9.70 22.27 4.02
N ILE A 301 -9.75 20.94 3.95
CA ILE A 301 -9.01 20.15 2.95
C ILE A 301 -9.59 20.38 1.55
N SER A 302 -10.91 20.42 1.40
CA SER A 302 -11.57 20.68 0.12
C SER A 302 -11.24 22.08 -0.42
N ASP A 303 -11.23 23.09 0.46
CA ASP A 303 -10.85 24.47 0.13
C ASP A 303 -9.37 24.60 -0.22
N GLU A 304 -8.48 23.78 0.36
CA GLU A 304 -7.04 23.83 0.11
C GLU A 304 -6.62 23.14 -1.21
N TYR A 305 -7.18 21.96 -1.48
CA TYR A 305 -6.69 21.10 -2.57
C TYR A 305 -7.61 21.04 -3.79
N HIS A 306 -8.85 21.51 -3.68
CA HIS A 306 -9.83 21.60 -4.78
C HIS A 306 -9.99 20.30 -5.59
N LYS A 307 -10.21 19.19 -4.91
CA LYS A 307 -10.39 17.85 -5.51
C LYS A 307 -11.26 16.94 -4.66
N ASP A 308 -11.54 15.75 -5.20
CA ASP A 308 -12.34 14.72 -4.54
C ASP A 308 -11.48 13.86 -3.59
N PHE A 309 -12.13 13.39 -2.52
CA PHE A 309 -11.51 12.59 -1.44
C PHE A 309 -12.39 11.39 -1.14
N SER A 310 -11.79 10.34 -0.60
CA SER A 310 -12.52 9.26 0.05
C SER A 310 -12.42 9.39 1.56
N LEU A 311 -13.39 8.80 2.24
CA LEU A 311 -13.51 8.78 3.69
C LEU A 311 -13.64 7.32 4.13
N ASP A 312 -12.76 6.89 5.01
CA ASP A 312 -12.92 5.63 5.73
C ASP A 312 -13.46 5.94 7.13
N ILE A 313 -14.48 5.21 7.57
CA ILE A 313 -14.97 5.20 8.94
C ILE A 313 -14.76 3.81 9.50
N VAL A 314 -13.99 3.71 10.59
CA VAL A 314 -13.77 2.45 11.28
C VAL A 314 -14.51 2.43 12.60
N LEU A 315 -15.25 1.34 12.81
CA LEU A 315 -16.08 1.07 13.97
C LEU A 315 -15.45 -0.09 14.76
N SER A 316 -15.28 0.07 16.07
CA SER A 316 -14.81 -0.98 16.97
C SER A 316 -15.96 -1.71 17.68
N GLY A 317 -15.65 -2.81 18.37
CA GLY A 317 -16.59 -3.49 19.26
C GLY A 317 -17.48 -4.55 18.59
N ASN A 318 -17.09 -5.06 17.42
CA ASN A 318 -17.88 -6.00 16.60
C ASN A 318 -19.24 -5.42 16.17
N PRO A 319 -19.24 -4.30 15.42
CA PRO A 319 -20.49 -3.69 14.96
C PRO A 319 -21.28 -4.64 14.06
N SER A 320 -22.57 -4.76 14.36
CA SER A 320 -23.51 -5.56 13.59
C SER A 320 -23.78 -4.97 12.20
N ASP A 321 -24.30 -5.79 11.29
CA ASP A 321 -24.76 -5.32 9.99
C ASP A 321 -25.85 -4.24 10.11
N ASP A 322 -26.73 -4.36 11.11
CA ASP A 322 -27.80 -3.39 11.35
C ASP A 322 -27.22 -2.05 11.83
N GLU A 323 -26.20 -2.04 12.68
CA GLU A 323 -25.50 -0.80 13.08
C GLU A 323 -24.83 -0.10 11.90
N ILE A 324 -24.21 -0.86 10.98
CA ILE A 324 -23.59 -0.31 9.78
C ILE A 324 -24.63 0.26 8.83
N ILE A 325 -25.73 -0.47 8.60
CA ILE A 325 -26.85 0.00 7.77
C ILE A 325 -27.44 1.28 8.36
N ASP A 326 -27.64 1.32 9.68
CA ASP A 326 -28.21 2.45 10.40
C ASP A 326 -27.37 3.74 10.25
N ILE A 327 -26.04 3.62 10.15
CA ILE A 327 -25.14 4.74 9.82
C ILE A 327 -25.31 5.15 8.35
N ILE A 328 -25.33 4.20 7.42
CA ILE A 328 -25.43 4.47 5.97
C ILE A 328 -26.80 5.07 5.61
N GLU A 329 -27.90 4.56 6.17
CA GLU A 329 -29.26 5.05 5.94
C GLU A 329 -29.43 6.52 6.35
N SER A 330 -28.68 6.99 7.35
CA SER A 330 -28.72 8.40 7.77
C SER A 330 -28.26 9.37 6.68
N ASP A 331 -27.51 8.91 5.68
CA ASP A 331 -27.16 9.67 4.49
C ASP A 331 -28.17 9.48 3.35
N ILE A 332 -28.70 8.27 3.18
CA ILE A 332 -29.49 7.87 2.00
C ILE A 332 -30.96 8.33 2.07
N LEU A 333 -31.56 8.36 3.27
CA LEU A 333 -33.01 8.59 3.44
C LEU A 333 -33.41 10.07 3.50
N LYS A 334 -32.53 10.98 3.09
CA LYS A 334 -32.73 12.44 3.06
C LYS A 334 -32.49 12.99 1.67
#